data_AF-A0A7C6U8G3-F1
#
_entry.id   AF-A0A7C6U8G3-F1
#
_cell.length_a   1.000
_cell.length_b   1.000
_cell.length_c   1.000
_cell.angle_alpha   90.00
_cell.angle_beta   90.00
_cell.angle_gamma   90.00
#
_symmetry.space_group_name_H-M   'P 1'
#
loop_
_entity.id
_entity.type
_entity.pdbx_description
1 polymer ?
#
loop_
_entity_poly.entity_id
_entity_poly.type
_entity_poly.pdbx_seq_one_letter_code
_entity_poly.pdbx_strand_id
1 'polypeptide(L)'
;HPPHTSWKRTEPAAAALLESARDALGGVADDLGLDPALLLRPATLRLWVWRAATGDVTDDGALLDAVLREEGARDWQRELSTPALLAAVGAFRAAS
;
A
#
# COMPACT_ATOMS: atom_id res chain seq x y z
N HIS A 1 -11.30 -3.05 6.52
CA HIS A 1 -11.46 -1.65 6.07
C HIS A 1 -12.86 -1.45 5.49
N PRO A 2 -13.47 -0.25 5.53
CA PRO A 2 -14.76 0.03 4.86
C PRO A 2 -14.61 0.05 3.33
N PRO A 3 -15.71 0.07 2.54
CA PRO A 3 -15.64 0.13 1.08
C PRO A 3 -14.83 1.33 0.58
N HIS A 4 -13.78 1.06 -0.21
CA HIS A 4 -12.86 2.11 -0.66
C HIS A 4 -13.49 3.21 -1.53
N THR A 5 -14.61 2.91 -2.17
CA THR A 5 -15.37 3.89 -2.97
C THR A 5 -15.90 5.05 -2.14
N SER A 6 -16.05 4.89 -0.82
CA SER A 6 -16.47 5.97 0.08
C SER A 6 -15.31 6.80 0.61
N TRP A 7 -14.06 6.32 0.53
CA TRP A 7 -12.93 6.91 1.25
C TRP A 7 -12.65 8.33 0.82
N LYS A 8 -12.76 8.67 -0.47
CA LYS A 8 -12.58 10.05 -0.93
C LYS A 8 -13.46 11.06 -0.18
N ARG A 9 -14.63 10.63 0.30
CA ARG A 9 -15.55 11.44 1.10
C ARG A 9 -15.33 11.29 2.61
N THR A 10 -15.12 10.07 3.10
CA THR A 10 -15.11 9.79 4.54
C THR A 10 -13.72 9.81 5.16
N GLU A 11 -12.69 9.43 4.39
CA GLU A 11 -11.29 9.28 4.82
C GLU A 11 -10.34 9.72 3.67
N PRO A 12 -10.28 11.03 3.37
CA PRO A 12 -9.54 11.54 2.22
C PRO A 12 -8.03 11.24 2.30
N ALA A 13 -7.46 11.15 3.51
CA ALA A 13 -6.08 10.74 3.73
C ALA A 13 -5.82 9.30 3.24
N ALA A 14 -6.70 8.36 3.59
CA ALA A 14 -6.61 6.97 3.12
C ALA A 14 -6.80 6.88 1.60
N ALA A 15 -7.67 7.71 1.02
CA ALA A 15 -7.83 7.77 -0.43
C ALA A 15 -6.56 8.29 -1.13
N ALA A 16 -5.94 9.35 -0.61
CA ALA A 16 -4.71 9.91 -1.16
C ALA A 16 -3.54 8.92 -1.10
N LEU A 17 -3.35 8.25 0.05
CA LEU A 17 -2.33 7.21 0.18
C LEU A 17 -2.61 6.02 -0.75
N LEU A 18 -3.88 5.66 -0.99
CA LEU A 18 -4.23 4.56 -1.89
C LEU A 18 -3.85 4.85 -3.34
N GLU A 19 -4.06 6.08 -3.82
CA GLU A 19 -3.64 6.45 -5.17
C GLU A 19 -2.10 6.47 -5.29
N SER A 20 -1.40 7.09 -4.34
CA SER A 20 0.08 7.09 -4.31
C SER A 20 0.67 5.66 -4.31
N ALA A 21 0.08 4.76 -3.51
CA ALA A 21 0.53 3.38 -3.42
C ALA A 21 0.23 2.56 -4.70
N ARG A 22 -0.88 2.84 -5.39
CA ARG A 22 -1.20 2.22 -6.68
C ARG A 22 -0.22 2.67 -7.75
N ASP A 23 0.07 3.96 -7.83
CA ASP A 23 1.02 4.50 -8.81
C ASP A 23 2.41 3.92 -8.59
N ALA A 24 2.86 3.82 -7.34
CA ALA A 24 4.15 3.23 -6.99
C ALA A 24 4.23 1.74 -7.37
N LEU A 25 3.19 0.95 -7.07
CA LEU A 25 3.17 -0.47 -7.44
C LEU A 25 3.02 -0.69 -8.94
N GLY A 26 2.29 0.19 -9.63
CA GLY A 26 2.15 0.21 -11.08
C GLY A 26 3.50 0.41 -11.77
N GLY A 27 4.31 1.37 -11.30
CA GLY A 27 5.66 1.58 -11.82
C GLY A 27 6.56 0.34 -11.71
N VAL A 28 6.54 -0.36 -10.56
CA VAL A 28 7.28 -1.62 -10.40
C VAL A 28 6.79 -2.70 -11.36
N ALA A 29 5.48 -2.79 -11.58
CA ALA A 29 4.89 -3.77 -12.49
C ALA A 29 5.28 -3.49 -13.95
N ASP A 30 5.25 -2.21 -14.34
CA ASP A 30 5.63 -1.74 -15.67
C ASP A 30 7.11 -2.04 -15.96
N ASP A 31 8.01 -1.76 -15.01
CA ASP A 31 9.45 -2.06 -15.11
C ASP A 31 9.72 -3.57 -15.31
N LEU A 32 8.86 -4.42 -14.75
CA LEU A 32 8.96 -5.88 -14.83
C LEU A 32 8.15 -6.49 -15.99
N GLY A 33 7.33 -5.70 -16.68
CA GLY A 33 6.41 -6.20 -17.70
C GLY A 33 5.34 -7.16 -17.17
N LEU A 34 4.86 -6.94 -15.95
CA LEU A 34 3.88 -7.79 -15.25
C LEU A 34 2.58 -7.03 -14.97
N ASP A 35 1.49 -7.77 -14.73
CA ASP A 35 0.26 -7.18 -14.19
C ASP A 35 0.49 -6.80 -12.70
N PRO A 36 0.16 -5.57 -12.26
CA PRO A 36 0.29 -5.16 -10.86
C PRO A 36 -0.40 -6.11 -9.86
N ALA A 37 -1.49 -6.76 -10.26
CA ALA A 37 -2.19 -7.73 -9.43
C ALA A 37 -1.38 -9.03 -9.20
N LEU A 38 -0.36 -9.30 -10.01
CA LEU A 38 0.62 -10.37 -9.76
C LEU A 38 1.61 -9.98 -8.66
N LEU A 39 1.96 -8.69 -8.55
CA LEU A 39 2.82 -8.20 -7.47
C LEU A 39 2.09 -8.20 -6.13
N LEU A 40 0.88 -7.62 -6.08
CA LEU A 40 0.11 -7.57 -4.85
C LEU A 40 -1.40 -7.56 -5.14
N ARG A 41 -2.15 -8.36 -4.37
CA ARG A 41 -3.61 -8.37 -4.48
C ARG A 41 -4.15 -6.97 -4.12
N PRO A 42 -5.11 -6.41 -4.88
CA PRO A 42 -5.70 -5.10 -4.57
C PRO A 42 -6.32 -5.01 -3.18
N ALA A 43 -6.84 -6.12 -2.64
CA ALA A 43 -7.39 -6.17 -1.29
C ALA A 43 -6.31 -5.99 -0.20
N THR A 44 -5.15 -6.63 -0.38
CA THR A 44 -3.99 -6.50 0.52
C THR A 44 -3.46 -5.07 0.51
N LEU A 45 -3.34 -4.44 -0.67
CA LEU A 45 -2.95 -3.04 -0.78
C LEU A 45 -3.91 -2.12 -0.01
N ARG A 46 -5.22 -2.28 -0.21
CA ARG A 46 -6.23 -1.49 0.52
C ARG A 46 -6.19 -1.72 2.03
N LEU A 47 -5.97 -2.95 2.49
CA LEU A 47 -5.85 -3.26 3.91
C LEU A 47 -4.67 -2.51 4.54
N TRP A 48 -3.49 -2.58 3.90
CA TRP A 48 -2.31 -1.86 4.38
C TRP A 48 -2.54 -0.35 4.39
N VAL A 49 -3.00 0.22 3.27
CA VAL A 49 -3.26 1.68 3.16
C VAL A 49 -4.23 2.15 4.24
N TRP A 50 -5.30 1.40 4.47
CA TRP A 50 -6.26 1.74 5.52
C TRP A 50 -5.59 1.80 6.89
N ARG A 51 -4.85 0.74 7.26
CA ARG A 51 -4.15 0.69 8.55
C ARG A 51 -3.10 1.79 8.67
N ALA A 52 -2.37 2.08 7.60
CA ALA A 52 -1.33 3.12 7.57
C ALA A 52 -1.91 4.53 7.73
N ALA A 53 -3.03 4.82 7.06
CA ALA A 53 -3.63 6.15 7.07
C ALA A 53 -4.48 6.44 8.31
N THR A 54 -5.14 5.43 8.90
CA THR A 54 -6.08 5.64 10.01
C THR A 54 -5.57 5.15 11.36
N GLY A 55 -4.47 4.41 11.38
CA GLY A 55 -3.85 3.88 12.60
C GLY A 55 -2.84 4.85 13.21
N ASP A 56 -2.58 4.69 14.51
CA ASP A 56 -1.42 5.28 15.17
C ASP A 56 -0.20 4.40 14.86
N VAL A 57 0.54 4.78 13.82
CA VAL A 57 1.63 3.98 13.26
C VAL A 57 2.96 4.61 13.62
N THR A 58 3.76 3.89 14.40
CA THR A 58 5.12 4.30 14.79
C THR A 58 6.20 3.78 13.84
N ASP A 59 5.91 2.70 13.11
CA ASP A 59 6.82 2.06 12.15
C ASP A 59 6.02 1.53 10.95
N ASP A 60 6.07 2.26 9.84
CA ASP A 60 5.40 1.90 8.58
C ASP A 60 6.01 0.62 7.96
N GLY A 61 7.29 0.35 8.18
CA GLY A 61 7.98 -0.86 7.74
C GLY A 61 7.46 -2.10 8.43
N ALA A 62 7.40 -2.06 9.76
CA ALA A 62 6.84 -3.14 10.57
C ALA A 62 5.36 -3.39 10.24
N LEU A 63 4.57 -2.32 10.05
CA LEU A 63 3.16 -2.46 9.65
C LEU A 63 3.00 -3.12 8.28
N LEU A 64 3.75 -2.67 7.28
CA LEU A 64 3.69 -3.24 5.93
C LEU A 64 4.07 -4.72 5.94
N ASP A 65 5.19 -5.05 6.59
CA ASP A 65 5.70 -6.42 6.68
C ASP A 65 4.69 -7.35 7.39
N ALA A 66 4.03 -6.86 8.45
CA ALA A 66 2.96 -7.60 9.12
C ALA A 66 1.75 -7.85 8.20
N VAL A 67 1.26 -6.83 7.48
CA VAL A 67 0.12 -6.98 6.56
C VAL A 67 0.45 -7.95 5.43
N LEU A 68 1.63 -7.83 4.83
CA LEU A 68 2.03 -8.70 3.72
C LEU A 68 2.13 -10.17 4.16
N ARG A 69 2.65 -10.44 5.37
CA ARG A 69 2.69 -11.81 5.90
C ARG A 69 1.30 -12.34 6.27
N GLU A 70 0.48 -11.54 6.94
CA GLU A 70 -0.91 -11.89 7.31
C GLU A 70 -1.73 -12.27 6.06
N GLU A 71 -1.52 -11.54 4.97
CA GLU A 71 -2.19 -11.77 3.69
C GLU A 71 -1.51 -12.86 2.83
N GLY A 72 -0.42 -13.48 3.29
CA GLY A 72 0.25 -14.55 2.58
C GLY A 72 0.91 -14.10 1.26
N ALA A 73 1.41 -12.87 1.21
CA ALA A 73 2.28 -12.43 0.11
C ALA A 73 3.56 -13.26 0.12
N ARG A 74 3.95 -13.76 -1.06
CA ARG A 74 5.17 -14.57 -1.22
C ARG A 74 6.41 -13.71 -1.02
N ASP A 75 7.54 -14.33 -0.72
CA ASP A 75 8.79 -13.59 -0.45
C ASP A 75 9.19 -12.69 -1.61
N TRP A 76 9.15 -13.18 -2.85
CA TRP A 76 9.43 -12.35 -4.03
C TRP A 76 8.43 -11.18 -4.20
N GLN A 77 7.15 -11.36 -3.81
CA GLN A 77 6.16 -10.26 -3.85
C GLN A 77 6.49 -9.21 -2.80
N ARG A 78 6.89 -9.64 -1.60
CA ARG A 78 7.31 -8.76 -0.50
C ARG A 78 8.57 -7.98 -0.88
N GLU A 79 9.56 -8.65 -1.43
CA GLU A 79 10.83 -8.05 -1.89
C GLU A 79 10.59 -6.96 -2.94
N LEU A 80 9.72 -7.22 -3.93
CA LEU A 80 9.47 -6.26 -5.02
C LEU A 80 8.53 -5.11 -4.62
N SER A 81 7.52 -5.37 -3.78
CA SER A 81 6.53 -4.35 -3.42
C SER A 81 6.99 -3.43 -2.27
N THR A 82 7.78 -3.94 -1.32
CA THR A 82 8.11 -3.22 -0.09
C THR A 82 8.81 -1.87 -0.34
N PRO A 83 9.87 -1.77 -1.16
CA PRO A 83 10.58 -0.49 -1.34
C PRO A 83 9.68 0.61 -1.91
N ALA A 84 8.85 0.29 -2.90
CA ALA A 84 7.96 1.25 -3.55
C ALA A 84 6.84 1.72 -2.60
N LEU A 85 6.25 0.81 -1.83
CA LEU A 85 5.19 1.15 -0.87
C LEU A 85 5.72 1.97 0.32
N LEU A 86 6.95 1.68 0.80
CA LEU A 86 7.57 2.48 1.85
C LEU A 86 7.95 3.89 1.37
N ALA A 87 8.40 4.03 0.12
CA ALA A 87 8.60 5.34 -0.48
C ALA A 87 7.28 6.13 -0.58
N ALA A 88 6.20 5.48 -1.02
CA ALA A 88 4.88 6.10 -1.15
C ALA A 88 4.33 6.59 0.19
N VAL A 89 4.39 5.77 1.25
CA VAL A 89 3.93 6.19 2.58
C VAL A 89 4.85 7.25 3.20
N GLY A 90 6.17 7.15 3.01
CA GLY A 90 7.11 8.17 3.48
C GLY A 90 6.83 9.56 2.87
N ALA A 91 6.58 9.61 1.56
CA ALA A 91 6.17 10.85 0.88
C ALA A 91 4.82 11.38 1.39
N PHE A 92 3.86 10.48 1.63
CA PHE A 92 2.57 10.83 2.21
C PHE A 92 2.70 11.43 3.63
N ARG A 93 3.56 10.86 4.49
CA ARG A 93 3.83 11.41 5.83
C ARG A 93 4.45 12.80 5.78
N ALA A 94 5.34 13.05 4.81
CA ALA A 94 5.99 14.35 4.65
C ALA A 94 5.03 15.46 4.16
N ALA A 95 3.90 15.08 3.55
CA ALA A 95 2.91 15.99 2.99
C ALA A 95 1.65 16.16 3.87
N SER A 96 1.52 15.41 4.97
CA SER A 96 0.37 15.41 5.88
C SER A 96 0.67 16.18 7.16
#